data_AF-A0A5B1B7G0-F1
#
_entry.id   AF-A0A5B1B7G0-F1
#
_cell.length_a   1.000
_cell.length_b   1.000
_cell.length_c   1.000
_cell.angle_alpha   90.00
_cell.angle_beta   90.00
_cell.angle_gamma   90.00
#
_symmetry.space_group_name_H-M   'P 1'
#
loop_
_entity.id
_entity.type
_entity.pdbx_description
1 polymer ?
#
loop_
_entity_poly.entity_id
_entity_poly.type
_entity_poly.pdbx_seq_one_letter_code
_entity_poly.pdbx_strand_id
1 'polypeptide(L)'
;MNNLNKRKTYRKAKKRVQKERGFYTHATVYIVMNIVILIFKIILGDYINNEEYNNYQFWNLISTPLFWGLGLLGHGIWTFREKNGLEKLLGKSIFSKKWEEQKINEFMNKNNDI
;
A
#
# COMPACT_ATOMS: atom_id res chain seq x y z
N MET A 1 -17.34 -24.54 -20.53
CA MET A 1 -16.37 -23.74 -19.73
C MET A 1 -15.71 -24.64 -18.68
N ASN A 2 -14.43 -24.99 -18.85
CA ASN A 2 -13.74 -26.02 -18.06
C ASN A 2 -13.61 -25.69 -16.55
N ASN A 3 -13.81 -26.70 -15.70
CA ASN A 3 -13.72 -26.62 -14.23
C ASN A 3 -12.36 -26.09 -13.73
N LEU A 4 -11.28 -26.32 -14.49
CA LEU A 4 -9.93 -25.80 -14.24
C LEU A 4 -9.87 -24.26 -14.33
N ASN A 5 -10.60 -23.66 -15.27
CA ASN A 5 -10.64 -22.20 -15.42
C ASN A 5 -11.37 -21.55 -14.24
N LYS A 6 -12.49 -22.12 -13.78
CA LYS A 6 -13.20 -21.64 -12.57
C LYS A 6 -12.32 -21.68 -11.32
N ARG A 7 -11.54 -22.75 -11.10
CA ARG A 7 -10.61 -22.83 -9.95
C ARG A 7 -9.50 -21.79 -10.03
N LYS A 8 -8.94 -21.53 -11.22
CA LYS A 8 -7.90 -20.51 -11.41
C LYS A 8 -8.41 -19.09 -11.14
N THR A 9 -9.59 -18.72 -11.65
CA THR A 9 -10.19 -17.40 -11.38
C THR A 9 -10.58 -17.23 -9.91
N TYR A 10 -11.18 -18.26 -9.29
CA TYR A 10 -11.52 -18.21 -7.87
C TYR A 10 -10.29 -18.03 -6.98
N ARG A 11 -9.19 -18.74 -7.27
CA ARG A 11 -7.94 -18.62 -6.52
C ARG A 11 -7.29 -17.23 -6.66
N LYS A 12 -7.39 -16.60 -7.83
CA LYS A 12 -6.95 -15.21 -8.05
C LYS A 12 -7.80 -14.23 -7.23
N ALA A 13 -9.13 -14.36 -7.29
CA ALA A 13 -10.04 -13.51 -6.52
C ALA A 13 -9.82 -13.66 -4.99
N LYS A 14 -9.67 -14.89 -4.49
CA LYS A 14 -9.41 -15.16 -3.06
C LYS A 14 -8.10 -14.53 -2.58
N LYS A 15 -7.02 -14.62 -3.36
CA LYS A 15 -5.73 -13.98 -3.03
C LYS A 15 -5.84 -12.46 -2.97
N ARG A 16 -6.66 -11.84 -3.84
CA ARG A 16 -6.90 -10.39 -3.83
C ARG A 16 -7.61 -9.95 -2.55
N VAL A 17 -8.72 -10.62 -2.20
CA VAL A 17 -9.49 -10.32 -0.98
C VAL A 17 -8.64 -10.46 0.28
N GLN A 18 -7.76 -11.47 0.35
CA GLN A 18 -6.88 -11.65 1.51
C GLN A 18 -5.86 -10.50 1.66
N LYS A 19 -5.29 -10.01 0.56
CA LYS A 19 -4.39 -8.85 0.58
C LYS A 19 -5.12 -7.58 1.02
N GLU A 20 -6.31 -7.35 0.47
CA GLU A 20 -7.15 -6.20 0.86
C GLU A 20 -7.50 -6.24 2.35
N ARG A 21 -7.89 -7.41 2.88
CA ARG A 21 -8.25 -7.59 4.29
C ARG A 21 -7.08 -7.27 5.23
N GLY A 22 -5.85 -7.64 4.86
CA GLY A 22 -4.66 -7.30 5.64
C GLY A 22 -4.41 -5.79 5.72
N PHE A 23 -4.61 -5.07 4.61
CA PHE A 23 -4.51 -3.61 4.58
C PHE A 23 -5.59 -2.94 5.42
N TYR A 24 -6.85 -3.39 5.33
CA TYR A 24 -7.94 -2.82 6.12
C TYR A 24 -7.66 -2.90 7.62
N THR A 25 -7.10 -4.00 8.13
CA THR A 25 -6.70 -4.09 9.54
C THR A 25 -5.70 -3.00 9.93
N HIS A 26 -4.67 -2.79 9.11
CA HIS A 26 -3.66 -1.75 9.38
C HIS A 26 -4.26 -0.34 9.32
N ALA A 27 -5.12 -0.08 8.34
CA ALA A 27 -5.81 1.21 8.21
C ALA A 27 -6.78 1.46 9.38
N THR A 28 -7.52 0.44 9.82
CA THR A 28 -8.42 0.54 10.98
C THR A 28 -7.64 0.83 12.25
N VAL A 29 -6.54 0.11 12.52
CA VAL A 29 -5.68 0.37 13.68
C VAL A 29 -5.10 1.78 13.63
N TYR A 30 -4.66 2.24 12.47
CA TYR A 30 -4.18 3.61 12.27
C TYR A 30 -5.25 4.65 12.64
N ILE A 31 -6.48 4.51 12.14
CA ILE A 31 -7.58 5.45 12.43
C ILE A 31 -7.91 5.43 13.93
N VAL A 32 -8.05 4.25 14.53
CA VAL A 32 -8.38 4.12 15.95
C VAL A 32 -7.31 4.76 16.83
N MET A 33 -6.02 4.49 16.57
CA MET A 33 -4.93 5.08 17.35
C MET A 33 -4.87 6.60 17.21
N ASN A 34 -5.10 7.15 16.01
CA ASN A 34 -5.16 8.59 15.80
C ASN A 34 -6.30 9.24 16.60
N ILE A 35 -7.48 8.61 16.63
CA ILE A 35 -8.62 9.09 17.42
C ILE A 35 -8.29 9.05 18.92
N VAL A 36 -7.69 7.95 19.40
CA VAL A 36 -7.27 7.82 20.80
C VAL A 36 -6.29 8.94 21.18
N ILE A 37 -5.26 9.18 20.35
CA ILE A 37 -4.28 10.26 20.58
C ILE A 37 -4.98 11.63 20.63
N LEU A 38 -5.94 11.88 19.74
CA LEU A 38 -6.67 13.15 19.69
C LEU A 38 -7.54 13.35 20.94
N ILE A 39 -8.24 12.30 21.39
CA ILE A 39 -9.03 12.32 22.63
C ILE A 39 -8.12 12.55 23.84
N PHE A 40 -7.01 11.83 23.95
CA PHE A 40 -6.02 12.02 25.01
C PHE A 40 -5.50 13.45 25.04
N LYS A 41 -5.20 14.03 23.88
CA LYS A 41 -4.76 15.43 23.77
C LYS A 41 -5.82 16.41 24.24
N ILE A 42 -7.10 16.21 23.91
CA ILE A 42 -8.18 17.10 24.36
C ILE A 42 -8.35 16.99 25.89
N ILE A 43 -8.37 15.77 26.43
CA ILE A 43 -8.59 15.53 27.86
C ILE A 43 -7.40 16.02 28.72
N LEU A 44 -6.16 15.78 28.28
CA LEU A 44 -4.95 16.16 29.02
C LEU A 44 -4.46 17.57 28.70
N GLY A 45 -4.77 18.09 27.51
CA GLY A 45 -4.38 19.44 27.07
C GLY A 45 -5.01 20.52 27.92
N ASP A 46 -6.25 20.31 28.39
CA ASP A 46 -6.90 21.21 29.36
C ASP A 46 -6.19 21.21 30.73
N TYR A 47 -5.41 20.17 31.05
CA TYR A 47 -4.71 20.02 32.34
C TYR A 47 -3.29 20.62 32.34
N ILE A 48 -2.66 20.82 31.18
CA ILE A 48 -1.26 21.25 31.06
C ILE A 48 -1.19 22.57 30.27
N ASN A 49 -1.57 23.67 30.92
CA ASN A 49 -1.39 25.04 30.39
C ASN A 49 0.07 25.51 30.55
N ASN A 50 1.01 24.89 29.82
CA ASN A 50 2.36 25.41 29.65
C ASN A 50 2.68 25.47 28.14
N GLU A 51 2.65 26.69 27.58
CA GLU A 51 2.78 26.94 26.13
C GLU A 51 4.09 26.38 25.53
N GLU A 52 5.17 26.34 26.30
CA GLU A 52 6.47 25.87 25.82
C GLU A 52 6.56 24.33 25.74
N TYR A 53 5.87 23.62 26.64
CA TYR A 53 5.78 22.15 26.61
C TYR A 53 4.84 21.66 25.48
N ASN A 54 3.84 22.48 25.14
CA ASN A 54 2.86 22.17 24.10
C ASN A 54 3.44 22.06 22.69
N ASN A 55 4.44 22.90 22.33
CA ASN A 55 5.01 22.87 20.99
C ASN A 55 5.82 21.59 20.70
N TYR A 56 6.63 21.12 21.65
CA TYR A 56 7.38 19.86 21.49
C TYR A 56 6.47 18.63 21.47
N GLN A 57 5.40 18.62 22.26
CA GLN A 57 4.41 17.54 22.23
C GLN A 57 3.62 17.53 20.93
N PHE A 58 3.23 18.71 20.41
CA PHE A 58 2.49 18.83 19.17
C PHE A 58 3.25 18.26 17.97
N TRP A 59 4.54 18.59 17.83
CA TRP A 59 5.37 18.05 16.75
C TRP A 59 5.54 16.53 16.84
N ASN A 60 5.71 15.97 18.04
CA ASN A 60 5.80 14.52 18.24
C ASN A 60 4.47 13.79 17.98
N LEU A 61 3.35 14.42 18.33
CA LEU A 61 2.00 13.89 18.08
C LEU A 61 1.64 13.89 16.60
N ILE A 62 2.18 14.81 15.80
CA ILE A 62 1.89 14.92 14.37
C ILE A 62 2.89 14.14 13.52
N SER A 63 4.17 14.12 13.91
CA SER A 63 5.21 13.41 13.15
C SER A 63 4.92 11.90 13.09
N THR A 64 4.52 11.29 14.21
CA THR A 64 4.21 9.86 14.31
C THR A 64 3.13 9.42 13.31
N PRO A 65 1.91 9.99 13.32
CA PRO A 65 0.89 9.64 12.35
C PRO A 65 1.22 10.12 10.93
N LEU A 66 2.03 11.17 10.74
CA LEU A 66 2.51 11.53 9.39
C LEU A 66 3.39 10.44 8.77
N PHE A 67 4.40 9.95 9.49
CA PHE A 67 5.28 8.90 8.99
C PHE A 67 4.55 7.56 8.84
N TRP A 68 3.70 7.20 9.81
CA TRP A 68 2.85 6.01 9.71
C TRP A 68 1.82 6.14 8.59
N GLY A 69 1.27 7.33 8.37
CA GLY A 69 0.36 7.66 7.28
C GLY A 69 1.03 7.52 5.92
N LEU A 70 2.28 7.97 5.77
CA LEU A 70 3.09 7.74 4.57
C LEU A 70 3.34 6.25 4.32
N GLY A 71 3.65 5.48 5.37
CA GLY A 71 3.78 4.03 5.29
C GLY A 71 2.48 3.34 4.87
N LEU A 72 1.35 3.76 5.44
CA LEU A 72 0.02 3.26 5.10
C LEU A 72 -0.36 3.63 3.66
N LEU A 73 -0.08 4.86 3.21
CA LEU A 73 -0.28 5.28 1.82
C LEU A 73 0.55 4.43 0.86
N GLY A 74 1.83 4.20 1.16
CA GLY A 74 2.69 3.31 0.38
C GLY A 74 2.16 1.87 0.36
N HIS A 75 1.74 1.34 1.50
CA HIS A 75 1.19 -0.01 1.60
C HIS A 75 -0.17 -0.13 0.87
N GLY A 76 -0.97 0.93 0.88
CA GLY A 76 -2.23 1.02 0.13
C GLY A 76 -2.00 1.06 -1.37
N ILE A 77 -1.05 1.88 -1.84
CA ILE A 77 -0.63 1.93 -3.24
C ILE A 77 -0.15 0.55 -3.71
N TRP A 78 0.64 -0.17 -2.89
CA TRP A 78 1.11 -1.51 -3.22
C TRP A 78 -0.03 -2.55 -3.22
N THR A 79 -0.89 -2.53 -2.20
CA THR A 79 -1.97 -3.50 -2.02
C THR A 79 -3.06 -3.34 -3.09
N PHE A 80 -3.38 -2.11 -3.46
CA PHE A 80 -4.39 -1.78 -4.47
C PHE A 80 -3.84 -1.51 -5.87
N ARG A 81 -2.54 -1.72 -6.11
CA ARG A 81 -1.91 -1.51 -7.43
C ARG A 81 -2.68 -2.21 -8.57
N GLU A 82 -3.13 -3.43 -8.29
CA GLU A 82 -3.85 -4.32 -9.21
C GLU A 82 -5.33 -3.91 -9.42
N LYS A 83 -5.88 -3.03 -8.58
CA LYS A 83 -7.30 -2.63 -8.57
C LYS A 83 -7.53 -1.18 -9.01
N ASN A 84 -6.63 -0.27 -8.65
CA ASN A 84 -6.81 1.18 -8.82
C ASN A 84 -6.34 1.71 -10.20
N GLY A 85 -6.02 0.85 -11.17
CA GLY A 85 -5.50 1.29 -12.47
C GLY A 85 -4.11 1.94 -12.40
N LEU A 86 -3.48 2.01 -11.23
CA LEU A 86 -2.09 2.43 -11.05
C LEU A 86 -1.12 1.45 -11.72
N GLU A 87 -1.47 0.18 -11.88
CA GLU A 87 -0.74 -0.75 -12.75
C GLU A 87 -0.77 -0.31 -14.23
N LYS A 88 -1.79 0.42 -14.67
CA LYS A 88 -1.88 0.97 -16.04
C LYS A 88 -1.07 2.26 -16.20
N LEU A 89 -0.88 3.04 -15.12
CA LEU A 89 -0.05 4.25 -15.09
C LEU A 89 1.44 3.93 -14.85
N LEU A 90 1.76 3.11 -13.86
CA LEU A 90 3.12 2.66 -13.54
C LEU A 90 3.60 1.50 -14.44
N GLY A 91 2.68 0.67 -14.97
CA GLY A 91 3.01 -0.38 -15.94
C GLY A 91 3.17 0.13 -17.38
N LYS A 92 2.81 1.40 -17.65
CA LYS A 92 3.24 2.08 -18.88
C LYS A 92 4.69 2.57 -18.79
N SER A 93 5.27 2.60 -17.58
CA SER A 93 6.69 2.88 -17.36
C SER A 93 7.54 1.60 -17.53
N ILE A 94 7.72 1.20 -18.79
CA ILE A 94 9.00 0.78 -19.36
C ILE A 94 9.57 -0.63 -19.05
N PHE A 95 9.33 -1.35 -17.94
CA PHE A 95 10.21 -2.51 -17.63
C PHE A 95 9.68 -3.97 -17.59
N SER A 96 8.41 -4.29 -17.34
CA SER A 96 8.22 -5.63 -16.70
C SER A 96 7.92 -6.85 -17.59
N LYS A 97 7.45 -6.74 -18.85
CA LYS A 97 7.09 -7.98 -19.59
C LYS A 97 7.30 -7.92 -21.08
N LYS A 98 6.90 -6.83 -21.73
CA LYS A 98 6.98 -6.74 -23.19
C LYS A 98 8.43 -6.59 -23.68
N TRP A 99 9.24 -5.81 -22.98
CA TRP A 99 10.69 -5.68 -23.25
C TRP A 99 11.43 -6.99 -22.94
N GLU A 100 11.08 -7.65 -21.85
CA GLU A 100 11.65 -8.94 -21.44
C GLU A 100 11.32 -10.04 -22.48
N GLU A 101 10.06 -10.13 -22.93
CA GLU A 101 9.66 -11.01 -24.03
C GLU A 101 10.38 -10.68 -25.34
N GLN A 102 10.53 -9.40 -25.69
CA GLN A 102 11.26 -8.99 -26.89
C GLN A 102 12.74 -9.38 -26.84
N LYS A 103 13.41 -9.18 -25.70
CA LYS A 103 14.81 -9.55 -25.53
C LYS A 103 15.02 -11.06 -25.53
N ILE A 104 14.15 -11.82 -24.86
CA ILE A 104 14.19 -13.29 -24.91
C ILE A 104 14.05 -13.78 -26.35
N ASN A 105 13.15 -13.19 -27.14
CA ASN A 105 12.94 -13.58 -28.53
C ASN A 105 14.15 -13.23 -29.43
N GLU A 106 14.82 -12.08 -29.19
CA GLU A 106 16.08 -11.74 -29.86
C GLU A 106 17.19 -12.75 -29.55
N PHE A 107 17.37 -13.14 -28.28
CA PHE A 107 18.40 -14.12 -27.88
C PHE A 107 18.09 -15.53 -28.40
N MET A 108 16.82 -15.91 -28.50
CA MET A 108 16.42 -17.20 -29.07
C MET A 108 16.68 -17.28 -30.57
N ASN A 109 16.38 -16.22 -31.34
CA ASN A 109 16.64 -16.21 -32.78
C ASN A 109 18.14 -16.16 -33.08
N LYS A 110 18.93 -15.41 -32.29
CA LYS A 110 20.38 -15.28 -32.51
C LYS A 110 21.18 -16.56 -32.25
N ASN A 111 20.64 -17.51 -31.49
CA ASN A 111 21.24 -18.82 -31.26
C ASN A 111 20.78 -19.90 -32.27
N ASN A 112 19.78 -19.61 -33.10
CA ASN A 112 19.30 -20.53 -34.14
C ASN A 112 19.94 -20.26 -35.52
N ASP A 113 20.74 -19.20 -35.64
CA ASP A 113 21.49 -18.82 -36.86
C ASP A 113 22.99 -19.22 -36.79
N ILE A 114 23.35 -20.20 -35.95
CA ILE A 114 24.69 -20.83 -35.88
C ILE A 114 24.56 -22.33 -36.14
#